data_AF-A0A954W754-F1
#
_entry.id   AF-A0A954W754-F1
#
_cell.length_a   1.000
_cell.length_b   1.000
_cell.length_c   1.000
_cell.angle_alpha   90.00
_cell.angle_beta   90.00
_cell.angle_gamma   90.00
#
_symmetry.space_group_name_H-M   'P 1'
#
loop_
_entity.id
_entity.type
_entity.pdbx_description
1 polymer ?
#
loop_
_entity_poly.entity_id
_entity_poly.type
_entity_poly.pdbx_seq_one_letter_code
_entity_poly.pdbx_strand_id
1 'polypeptide(L)'
;TEAAGEGINLQFCWLMVNFDIPWNPVRLEQRVGRIHRYGQEKDCLIFNFVAKNTREGRVLQKLLDRLTEIRKDLGSDQVFDVVGEVFPANQLERLLREMYARQTDVHNIEDRIVRDVSPEKFRAITESTLEGLAKKELNLSAMVGKRIEAKERRLVPEVIEQFFVDAAPECGLRPKQTGKDTHIYRLGKTPRNLLPIGDAPEDRYGRLGREYKQIAFDKDRLRDDTALDWITPGHPLFEVVRHDILRRTEDHLRRGAVFLDIHRDDPALLDLFAASVKDGRGRTLHRRLFTVETALSGEMTLHEPTILLDIAPAPSDVSGPSESVSLPDKRVVEQFLYEHSLAQWGEEVAAERQDEVQRVQRHVEISLNALIDRAQFQLAEYLNRKVEGQTVTGLDGLIAQAEQHLDTLNNRLETRQRELELERHSSIADINHLGRVWVMPHPARTNPEIAPLVRDDQIEHIAIEFVKQYEQSRGWVVESVEDENRGYDLISRCPDPSDPKSFLDVRFIEVKGRAGVGIVALSPNEYRTADRMKSD
;
A
#
# COMPACT_ATOMS: atom_id res chain seq x y z
N THR A 1 11.83 29.24 19.27
CA THR A 1 13.25 29.01 18.87
C THR A 1 13.33 28.48 17.44
N GLU A 2 14.06 29.14 16.54
CA GLU A 2 14.10 28.79 15.10
C GLU A 2 15.26 27.87 14.68
N ALA A 3 16.08 27.40 15.63
CA ALA A 3 17.28 26.60 15.34
C ALA A 3 17.04 25.16 14.84
N ALA A 4 15.78 24.76 14.64
CA ALA A 4 15.41 23.43 14.14
C ALA A 4 14.25 23.53 13.13
N GLY A 5 14.22 24.58 12.31
CA GLY A 5 13.09 24.97 11.47
C GLY A 5 12.59 23.89 10.50
N GLU A 6 13.45 23.01 10.00
CA GLU A 6 13.09 21.95 9.05
C GLU A 6 14.01 20.72 9.27
N GLY A 7 13.44 19.50 9.25
CA GLY A 7 14.22 18.26 9.07
C GLY A 7 14.36 17.26 10.23
N ILE A 8 13.86 17.54 11.45
CA ILE A 8 13.98 16.56 12.57
C ILE A 8 12.72 15.71 12.68
N ASN A 9 12.87 14.40 12.50
CA ASN A 9 11.81 13.42 12.69
C ASN A 9 11.74 13.01 14.17
N LEU A 10 10.62 13.27 14.84
CA LEU A 10 10.43 13.01 16.28
C LEU A 10 9.27 12.03 16.52
N GLN A 11 9.14 11.02 15.66
CA GLN A 11 8.07 10.01 15.73
C GLN A 11 8.05 9.21 17.06
N PHE A 12 9.13 9.18 17.83
CA PHE A 12 9.14 8.58 19.17
C PHE A 12 8.54 9.49 20.26
N CYS A 13 8.36 10.79 19.99
CA CYS A 13 7.75 11.76 20.88
C CYS A 13 6.23 11.81 20.66
N TRP A 14 5.47 11.80 21.75
CA TRP A 14 4.00 11.91 21.74
C TRP A 14 3.49 13.12 22.56
N LEU A 15 4.39 13.91 23.16
CA LEU A 15 4.06 15.10 23.95
C LEU A 15 4.82 16.32 23.43
N MET A 16 4.12 17.40 23.11
CA MET A 16 4.69 18.69 22.67
C MET A 16 4.24 19.82 23.59
N VAL A 17 5.19 20.68 23.96
CA VAL A 17 4.92 21.90 24.74
C VAL A 17 5.44 23.11 23.98
N ASN A 18 4.51 23.98 23.55
CA ASN A 18 4.83 25.27 22.94
C ASN A 18 4.84 26.36 24.03
N PHE A 19 6.03 26.91 24.31
CA PHE A 19 6.19 28.08 25.19
C PHE A 19 5.89 29.40 24.48
N ASP A 20 6.03 29.43 23.16
CA ASP A 20 5.73 30.55 22.26
C ASP A 20 4.86 30.06 21.09
N ILE A 21 3.65 30.61 20.94
CA ILE A 21 2.81 30.31 19.76
C ILE A 21 3.27 31.21 18.59
N PRO A 22 3.68 30.63 17.45
CA PRO A 22 4.04 31.42 16.28
C PRO A 22 2.81 32.12 15.71
N TRP A 23 2.99 33.37 15.26
CA TRP A 23 1.94 34.19 14.66
C TRP A 23 1.37 33.63 13.34
N ASN A 24 2.10 32.71 12.70
CA ASN A 24 1.67 32.03 11.48
C ASN A 24 1.15 30.61 11.82
N PRO A 25 -0.15 30.32 11.62
CA PRO A 25 -0.74 29.02 11.94
C PRO A 25 -0.10 27.86 11.16
N VAL A 26 0.37 28.10 9.94
CA VAL A 26 1.10 27.09 9.14
C VAL A 26 2.37 26.63 9.86
N ARG A 27 3.06 27.53 10.58
CA ARG A 27 4.24 27.17 11.36
C ARG A 27 3.90 26.31 12.58
N LEU A 28 2.71 26.50 13.16
CA LEU A 28 2.27 25.69 14.30
C LEU A 28 1.91 24.27 13.84
N GLU A 29 1.21 24.16 12.71
CA GLU A 29 0.90 22.87 12.06
C GLU A 29 2.18 22.11 11.68
N GLN A 30 3.17 22.80 11.12
CA GLN A 30 4.48 22.22 10.83
C GLN A 30 5.22 21.71 12.08
N ARG A 31 5.00 22.30 13.26
CA ARG A 31 5.54 21.77 14.53
C ARG A 31 4.81 20.50 14.94
N VAL A 32 3.48 20.50 14.89
CA VAL A 32 2.64 19.33 15.22
C VAL A 32 2.93 18.15 14.31
N GLY A 33 3.09 18.39 13.01
CA GLY A 33 3.44 17.38 12.00
C GLY A 33 4.83 16.75 12.17
N ARG A 34 5.61 17.10 13.19
CA ARG A 34 6.87 16.42 13.57
C ARG A 34 6.65 15.21 14.47
N ILE A 35 5.61 15.25 15.30
CA ILE A 35 5.23 14.17 16.23
C ILE A 35 4.02 13.39 15.70
N HIS A 36 3.11 14.06 15.00
CA HIS A 36 1.90 13.48 14.45
C HIS A 36 2.13 13.07 12.99
N ARG A 37 2.70 11.87 12.81
CA ARG A 37 2.99 11.25 11.50
C ARG A 37 2.50 9.80 11.47
N TYR A 38 2.28 9.28 10.26
CA TYR A 38 1.98 7.87 10.06
C TYR A 38 3.05 6.98 10.73
N GLY A 39 2.60 6.07 11.60
CA GLY A 39 3.47 5.20 12.41
C GLY A 39 3.59 5.59 13.89
N GLN A 40 2.99 6.69 14.33
CA GLN A 40 2.82 7.00 15.76
C GLN A 40 1.79 6.06 16.39
N GLU A 41 2.16 5.38 17.49
CA GLU A 41 1.31 4.42 18.19
C GLU A 41 0.55 5.03 19.37
N LYS A 42 0.90 6.26 19.78
CA LYS A 42 0.31 6.98 20.93
C LYS A 42 -0.36 8.29 20.53
N ASP A 43 -1.44 8.65 21.22
CA ASP A 43 -2.10 9.93 21.00
C ASP A 43 -1.18 11.11 21.31
N CYS A 44 -1.09 12.05 20.37
CA CYS A 44 -0.20 13.20 20.46
C CYS A 44 -0.82 14.31 21.30
N LEU A 45 -0.26 14.58 22.48
CA LEU A 45 -0.69 15.67 23.36
C LEU A 45 0.10 16.96 23.06
N ILE A 46 -0.62 18.06 22.80
CA ILE A 46 -0.02 19.36 22.47
C ILE A 46 -0.50 20.40 23.47
N PHE A 47 0.44 20.97 24.23
CA PHE A 47 0.17 22.05 25.20
C PHE A 47 0.72 23.38 24.68
N ASN A 48 -0.14 24.40 24.65
CA ASN A 48 0.22 25.74 24.23
C ASN A 48 0.13 26.71 25.42
N PHE A 49 1.25 27.32 25.82
CA PHE A 49 1.26 28.30 26.90
C PHE A 49 0.90 29.70 26.40
N VAL A 50 -0.03 30.36 27.09
CA VAL A 50 -0.46 31.73 26.80
C VAL A 50 -0.43 32.57 28.07
N ALA A 51 0.26 33.71 28.01
CA ALA A 51 0.30 34.67 29.11
C ALA A 51 -0.94 35.59 29.09
N LYS A 52 -1.95 35.29 29.92
CA LYS A 52 -3.27 35.96 29.94
C LYS A 52 -3.25 37.49 30.21
N ASN A 53 -2.18 38.03 30.79
CA ASN A 53 -2.07 39.46 31.17
C ASN A 53 -0.99 40.24 30.41
N THR A 54 -0.73 39.86 29.16
CA THR A 54 0.26 40.53 28.30
C THR A 54 -0.42 41.10 27.04
N ARG A 55 0.25 42.05 26.35
CA ARG A 55 -0.26 42.57 25.07
C ARG A 55 -0.29 41.45 24.02
N GLU A 56 0.71 40.59 24.06
CA GLU A 56 0.90 39.40 23.24
C GLU A 56 -0.26 38.42 23.42
N GLY A 57 -0.70 38.16 24.66
CA GLY A 57 -1.84 37.28 24.95
C GLY A 57 -3.17 37.76 24.38
N ARG A 58 -3.42 39.08 24.36
CA ARG A 58 -4.64 39.66 23.76
C ARG A 58 -4.66 39.54 22.23
N VAL A 59 -3.50 39.70 21.58
CA VAL A 59 -3.41 39.56 20.13
C VAL A 59 -3.56 38.10 19.72
N LEU A 60 -2.95 37.19 20.48
CA LEU A 60 -3.06 35.75 20.26
C LEU A 60 -4.50 35.24 20.45
N GLN A 61 -5.20 35.70 21.48
CA GLN A 61 -6.63 35.40 21.68
C GLN A 61 -7.45 35.82 20.45
N LYS A 62 -7.22 37.03 19.94
CA LYS A 62 -7.92 37.55 18.76
C LYS A 62 -7.59 36.76 17.48
N LEU A 63 -6.39 36.21 17.39
CA LEU A 63 -5.96 35.33 16.30
C LEU A 63 -6.67 33.97 16.35
N LEU A 64 -6.81 33.40 17.54
CA LEU A 64 -7.56 32.15 17.79
C LEU A 64 -9.06 32.34 17.53
N ASP A 65 -9.64 33.47 17.95
CA ASP A 65 -11.03 33.81 17.66
C ASP A 65 -11.26 33.92 16.15
N ARG A 66 -10.33 34.55 15.42
CA ARG A 66 -10.39 34.64 13.94
C ARG A 66 -10.23 33.28 13.25
N LEU A 67 -9.36 32.41 13.73
CA LEU A 67 -9.23 31.04 13.21
C LEU A 67 -10.50 30.23 13.44
N THR A 68 -11.19 30.46 14.57
CA THR A 68 -12.47 29.81 14.90
C THR A 68 -13.59 30.31 13.98
N GLU A 69 -13.62 31.61 13.65
CA GLU A 69 -14.54 32.16 12.64
C GLU A 69 -14.25 31.60 11.25
N ILE A 70 -12.98 31.54 10.84
CA ILE A 70 -12.56 30.93 9.56
C ILE A 70 -12.97 29.46 9.49
N ARG A 71 -12.87 28.71 10.59
CA ARG A 71 -13.35 27.31 10.69
C ARG A 71 -14.86 27.21 10.48
N LYS A 72 -15.65 28.10 11.09
CA LYS A 72 -17.11 28.17 10.86
C LYS A 72 -17.47 28.57 9.43
N ASP A 73 -16.67 29.42 8.80
CA ASP A 73 -16.91 29.87 7.43
C ASP A 73 -16.52 28.81 6.38
N LEU A 74 -15.45 28.04 6.59
CA LEU A 74 -15.02 26.98 5.65
C LEU A 74 -15.79 25.66 5.77
N GLY A 75 -16.44 25.36 6.90
CA GLY A 75 -17.28 24.16 7.05
C GLY A 75 -16.53 22.81 6.95
N SER A 76 -15.20 22.82 6.88
CA SER A 76 -14.37 21.61 6.88
C SER A 76 -13.68 21.42 8.23
N ASP A 77 -14.00 20.35 8.94
CA ASP A 77 -13.29 19.95 10.18
C ASP A 77 -11.85 19.47 9.96
N GLN A 78 -11.35 19.49 8.72
CA GLN A 78 -10.02 18.96 8.37
C GLN A 78 -8.90 20.00 8.36
N VAL A 79 -9.20 21.30 8.45
CA VAL A 79 -8.20 22.34 8.36
C VAL A 79 -8.22 23.11 9.69
N PHE A 80 -7.17 22.92 10.50
CA PHE A 80 -6.93 23.54 11.82
C PHE A 80 -7.55 22.85 13.06
N ASP A 81 -7.12 21.63 13.38
CA ASP A 81 -7.32 20.99 14.70
C ASP A 81 -6.21 21.34 15.72
N VAL A 82 -5.67 22.56 15.64
CA VAL A 82 -4.51 22.99 16.43
C VAL A 82 -4.91 23.79 17.68
N VAL A 83 -6.20 24.07 17.85
CA VAL A 83 -6.73 24.92 18.92
C VAL A 83 -7.68 24.12 19.79
N GLY A 84 -7.16 23.57 20.90
CA GLY A 84 -7.94 22.93 21.96
C GLY A 84 -8.43 23.92 23.02
N GLU A 85 -8.99 23.39 24.11
CA GLU A 85 -9.55 24.16 25.22
C GLU A 85 -8.48 24.78 26.14
N VAL A 86 -8.82 25.92 26.79
CA VAL A 86 -7.89 26.70 27.62
C VAL A 86 -7.92 26.23 29.08
N PHE A 87 -6.83 25.60 29.53
CA PHE A 87 -6.68 25.14 30.92
C PHE A 87 -5.99 26.17 31.84
N PRO A 88 -6.31 26.20 33.14
CA PRO A 88 -5.54 26.94 34.13
C PRO A 88 -4.23 26.20 34.51
N ALA A 89 -3.13 26.96 34.66
CA ALA A 89 -1.76 26.43 34.79
C ALA A 89 -1.54 25.44 35.95
N ASN A 90 -2.32 25.58 37.04
CA ASN A 90 -2.25 24.71 38.21
C ASN A 90 -2.80 23.28 37.97
N GLN A 91 -3.64 23.08 36.95
CA GLN A 91 -4.17 21.75 36.60
C GLN A 91 -3.17 20.95 35.78
N LEU A 92 -2.36 21.60 34.94
CA LEU A 92 -1.32 20.96 34.12
C LEU A 92 -0.17 20.40 34.98
N GLU A 93 0.29 21.16 35.99
CA GLU A 93 1.33 20.69 36.92
C GLU A 93 0.87 19.43 37.67
N ARG A 94 -0.40 19.40 38.11
CA ARG A 94 -0.98 18.24 38.79
C ARG A 94 -1.08 17.03 37.85
N LEU A 95 -1.55 17.23 36.62
CA LEU A 95 -1.62 16.19 35.57
C LEU A 95 -0.25 15.57 35.26
N LEU A 96 0.78 16.40 35.06
CA LEU A 96 2.13 15.93 34.77
C LEU A 96 2.77 15.20 35.97
N ARG A 97 2.50 15.65 37.20
CA ARG A 97 2.94 14.96 38.42
C ARG A 97 2.27 13.60 38.60
N GLU A 98 0.96 13.50 38.36
CA GLU A 98 0.19 12.25 38.45
C GLU A 98 0.64 11.24 37.37
N MET A 99 0.95 11.71 36.15
CA MET A 99 1.53 10.89 35.07
C MET A 99 2.93 10.35 35.41
N TYR A 100 3.83 11.22 35.92
CA TYR A 100 5.18 10.80 36.31
C TYR A 100 5.17 9.82 37.49
N ALA A 101 4.17 9.92 38.36
CA ALA A 101 3.98 9.02 39.50
C ALA A 101 3.33 7.66 39.14
N ARG A 102 3.01 7.41 37.85
CA ARG A 102 2.30 6.20 37.36
C ARG A 102 0.98 5.90 38.09
N GLN A 103 0.29 6.92 38.61
CA GLN A 103 -0.98 6.75 39.33
C GLN A 103 -2.23 6.81 38.44
N THR A 104 -2.07 7.09 37.13
CA THR A 104 -3.18 7.23 36.16
C THR A 104 -2.73 6.81 34.75
N ASP A 105 -3.64 6.27 33.94
CA ASP A 105 -3.46 5.93 32.51
C ASP A 105 -4.11 7.00 31.60
N VAL A 106 -3.68 7.10 30.33
CA VAL A 106 -4.12 8.10 29.34
C VAL A 106 -5.65 8.10 29.18
N HIS A 107 -6.28 6.92 29.16
CA HIS A 107 -7.75 6.76 29.10
C HIS A 107 -8.50 7.41 30.26
N ASN A 108 -7.98 7.32 31.50
CA ASN A 108 -8.63 7.92 32.67
C ASN A 108 -8.52 9.46 32.68
N ILE A 109 -7.59 10.02 31.91
CA ILE A 109 -7.42 11.46 31.74
C ILE A 109 -8.40 11.98 30.68
N GLU A 110 -8.57 11.26 29.57
CA GLU A 110 -9.60 11.56 28.56
C GLU A 110 -11.00 11.56 29.18
N ASP A 111 -11.35 10.53 29.95
CA ASP A 111 -12.65 10.43 30.63
C ASP A 111 -12.91 11.57 31.62
N ARG A 112 -11.85 12.09 32.26
CA ARG A 112 -11.94 13.23 33.17
C ARG A 112 -12.10 14.55 32.44
N ILE A 113 -11.41 14.72 31.30
CA ILE A 113 -11.54 15.88 30.41
C ILE A 113 -12.96 15.91 29.81
N VAL A 114 -13.52 14.75 29.45
CA VAL A 114 -14.88 14.63 28.90
C VAL A 114 -15.96 14.86 29.97
N ARG A 115 -15.74 14.46 31.24
CA ARG A 115 -16.73 14.65 32.32
C ARG A 115 -16.92 16.09 32.80
N ASP A 116 -15.88 16.91 32.74
CA ASP A 116 -15.95 18.32 33.17
C ASP A 116 -16.51 19.27 32.07
N VAL A 117 -16.83 18.73 30.89
CA VAL A 117 -17.40 19.45 29.75
C VAL A 117 -18.85 18.98 29.54
N SER A 118 -19.78 19.93 29.44
CA SER A 118 -21.23 19.68 29.38
C SER A 118 -21.61 18.61 28.32
N PRO A 119 -22.27 17.49 28.71
CA PRO A 119 -22.60 16.36 27.81
C PRO A 119 -23.43 16.74 26.58
N GLU A 120 -24.23 17.80 26.69
CA GLU A 120 -25.15 18.25 25.64
C GLU A 120 -24.43 18.93 24.47
N LYS A 121 -23.35 19.68 24.74
CA LYS A 121 -22.51 20.28 23.69
C LYS A 121 -21.65 19.23 22.98
N PHE A 122 -21.17 18.23 23.72
CA PHE A 122 -20.41 17.13 23.13
C PHE A 122 -21.31 16.30 22.21
N ARG A 123 -22.54 15.98 22.64
CA ARG A 123 -23.53 15.26 21.81
C ARG A 123 -23.84 15.95 20.47
N ALA A 124 -24.03 17.26 20.48
CA ALA A 124 -24.29 18.04 19.26
C ALA A 124 -23.10 18.08 18.29
N ILE A 125 -21.86 18.00 18.79
CA ILE A 125 -20.64 17.91 17.98
C ILE A 125 -20.43 16.46 17.48
N THR A 126 -20.72 15.46 18.31
CA THR A 126 -20.57 14.03 17.97
C THR A 126 -21.63 13.50 17.00
N GLU A 127 -22.85 14.05 16.97
CA GLU A 127 -23.88 13.62 16.01
C GLU A 127 -23.55 14.02 14.56
N SER A 128 -22.85 15.14 14.32
CA SER A 128 -22.36 15.48 12.98
C SER A 128 -21.03 14.78 12.63
N THR A 129 -20.22 14.40 13.62
CA THR A 129 -18.98 13.64 13.40
C THR A 129 -19.22 12.13 13.28
N LEU A 130 -20.39 11.61 13.67
CA LEU A 130 -20.73 10.20 13.49
C LEU A 130 -20.77 9.78 12.01
N GLU A 131 -21.00 10.67 11.05
CA GLU A 131 -20.86 10.31 9.62
C GLU A 131 -19.40 10.17 9.18
N GLY A 132 -18.48 10.91 9.81
CA GLY A 132 -17.03 10.83 9.58
C GLY A 132 -16.34 9.69 10.34
N LEU A 133 -16.81 9.41 11.56
CA LEU A 133 -16.35 8.31 12.42
C LEU A 133 -16.96 6.97 11.99
N ALA A 134 -18.22 6.92 11.53
CA ALA A 134 -18.78 5.71 10.94
C ALA A 134 -18.00 5.29 9.68
N LYS A 135 -17.39 6.22 8.93
CA LYS A 135 -16.45 5.89 7.83
C LYS A 135 -15.10 5.33 8.32
N LYS A 136 -14.68 5.63 9.55
CA LYS A 136 -13.49 5.04 10.20
C LYS A 136 -13.78 3.66 10.79
N GLU A 137 -14.94 3.46 11.41
CA GLU A 137 -15.36 2.15 11.94
C GLU A 137 -15.79 1.16 10.84
N LEU A 138 -16.45 1.62 9.76
CA LEU A 138 -16.76 0.77 8.60
C LEU A 138 -15.52 0.37 7.78
N ASN A 139 -14.38 1.04 7.99
CA ASN A 139 -13.12 0.67 7.36
C ASN A 139 -12.23 -0.19 8.25
N LEU A 140 -12.54 -0.43 9.53
CA LEU A 140 -11.69 -1.31 10.33
C LEU A 140 -11.84 -2.76 9.89
N SER A 141 -13.07 -3.26 9.69
CA SER A 141 -13.30 -4.63 9.18
C SER A 141 -12.78 -4.79 7.74
N ALA A 142 -12.97 -3.77 6.89
CA ALA A 142 -12.45 -3.75 5.52
C ALA A 142 -10.93 -3.57 5.46
N MET A 143 -10.30 -2.82 6.38
CA MET A 143 -8.83 -2.70 6.50
C MET A 143 -8.20 -3.91 7.17
N VAL A 144 -8.89 -4.61 8.07
CA VAL A 144 -8.41 -5.85 8.69
C VAL A 144 -8.47 -7.00 7.68
N GLY A 145 -9.58 -7.14 6.95
CA GLY A 145 -9.67 -8.07 5.80
C GLY A 145 -8.64 -7.76 4.72
N LYS A 146 -8.53 -6.49 4.31
CA LYS A 146 -7.47 -6.05 3.39
C LYS A 146 -6.06 -6.15 3.96
N ARG A 147 -5.83 -6.17 5.28
CA ARG A 147 -4.50 -6.37 5.88
C ARG A 147 -4.06 -7.82 5.77
N ILE A 148 -4.98 -8.77 5.88
CA ILE A 148 -4.70 -10.19 5.68
C ILE A 148 -4.45 -10.44 4.18
N GLU A 149 -5.34 -10.00 3.30
CA GLU A 149 -5.12 -10.10 1.83
C GLU A 149 -3.87 -9.34 1.36
N ALA A 150 -3.57 -8.17 1.96
CA ALA A 150 -2.33 -7.44 1.67
C ALA A 150 -1.09 -8.11 2.27
N LYS A 151 -1.19 -8.84 3.39
CA LYS A 151 -0.09 -9.69 3.88
C LYS A 151 0.12 -10.87 2.91
N GLU A 152 -0.95 -11.47 2.42
CA GLU A 152 -0.93 -12.61 1.48
C GLU A 152 -0.32 -12.22 0.12
N ARG A 153 -0.67 -11.05 -0.43
CA ARG A 153 -0.25 -10.61 -1.78
C ARG A 153 0.96 -9.68 -1.82
N ARG A 154 1.53 -9.27 -0.68
CA ARG A 154 2.67 -8.34 -0.65
C ARG A 154 3.96 -9.05 -1.07
N LEU A 155 4.72 -8.41 -1.95
CA LEU A 155 6.09 -8.81 -2.25
C LEU A 155 6.90 -8.90 -0.96
N VAL A 156 7.43 -10.08 -0.74
CA VAL A 156 8.11 -10.44 0.50
C VAL A 156 9.45 -9.70 0.59
N PRO A 157 9.85 -9.16 1.76
CA PRO A 157 11.15 -8.48 1.91
C PRO A 157 12.33 -9.30 1.37
N GLU A 158 12.32 -10.62 1.51
CA GLU A 158 13.38 -11.52 1.03
C GLU A 158 13.41 -11.62 -0.51
N VAL A 159 12.25 -11.51 -1.17
CA VAL A 159 12.18 -11.46 -2.65
C VAL A 159 12.75 -10.12 -3.14
N ILE A 160 12.42 -9.03 -2.45
CA ILE A 160 12.92 -7.68 -2.73
C ILE A 160 14.45 -7.63 -2.51
N GLU A 161 14.90 -8.19 -1.38
CA GLU A 161 16.31 -8.33 -1.00
C GLU A 161 17.07 -9.15 -2.04
N GLN A 162 16.59 -10.35 -2.37
CA GLN A 162 17.24 -11.24 -3.33
C GLN A 162 17.34 -10.56 -4.70
N PHE A 163 16.22 -10.04 -5.21
CA PHE A 163 16.22 -9.30 -6.47
C PHE A 163 17.26 -8.17 -6.45
N PHE A 164 17.27 -7.36 -5.38
CA PHE A 164 18.17 -6.23 -5.31
C PHE A 164 19.64 -6.68 -5.21
N VAL A 165 19.94 -7.68 -4.40
CA VAL A 165 21.30 -8.20 -4.20
C VAL A 165 21.84 -8.83 -5.48
N ASP A 166 21.00 -9.53 -6.24
CA ASP A 166 21.37 -10.15 -7.52
C ASP A 166 21.52 -9.14 -8.65
N ALA A 167 20.61 -8.15 -8.71
CA ALA A 167 20.61 -7.14 -9.78
C ALA A 167 21.59 -5.99 -9.56
N ALA A 168 21.90 -5.63 -8.30
CA ALA A 168 22.77 -4.52 -7.96
C ALA A 168 24.16 -4.60 -8.64
N PRO A 169 24.86 -5.76 -8.68
CA PRO A 169 26.13 -5.93 -9.39
C PRO A 169 26.09 -5.49 -10.86
N GLU A 170 25.02 -5.81 -11.58
CA GLU A 170 24.82 -5.46 -13.00
C GLU A 170 24.64 -3.94 -13.20
N CYS A 171 24.10 -3.26 -12.18
CA CYS A 171 23.96 -1.81 -12.14
C CYS A 171 25.23 -1.08 -11.66
N GLY A 172 26.26 -1.82 -11.24
CA GLY A 172 27.51 -1.28 -10.68
C GLY A 172 27.49 -1.04 -9.16
N LEU A 173 26.45 -1.51 -8.46
CA LEU A 173 26.34 -1.50 -7.01
C LEU A 173 26.86 -2.83 -6.45
N ARG A 174 27.53 -2.80 -5.29
CA ARG A 174 28.07 -4.03 -4.66
C ARG A 174 27.63 -4.12 -3.20
N PRO A 175 26.41 -4.61 -2.94
CA PRO A 175 25.94 -4.79 -1.58
C PRO A 175 26.84 -5.80 -0.85
N LYS A 176 27.36 -5.39 0.31
CA LYS A 176 28.16 -6.26 1.20
C LYS A 176 27.44 -6.44 2.52
N GLN A 177 27.06 -7.67 2.84
CA GLN A 177 26.38 -7.97 4.09
C GLN A 177 27.30 -7.65 5.29
N THR A 178 26.74 -7.04 6.33
CA THR A 178 27.50 -6.52 7.47
C THR A 178 27.85 -7.58 8.52
N GLY A 179 27.14 -8.70 8.52
CA GLY A 179 27.39 -9.89 9.32
C GLY A 179 26.51 -11.05 8.84
N LYS A 180 26.79 -12.28 9.32
CA LYS A 180 26.00 -13.46 8.98
C LYS A 180 24.55 -13.29 9.46
N ASP A 181 23.58 -13.55 8.59
CA ASP A 181 22.14 -13.49 8.84
C ASP A 181 21.63 -12.15 9.41
N THR A 182 22.36 -11.06 9.13
CA THR A 182 21.96 -9.71 9.54
C THR A 182 20.91 -9.09 8.63
N HIS A 183 20.81 -9.53 7.37
CA HIS A 183 20.00 -8.92 6.31
C HIS A 183 20.23 -7.39 6.15
N ILE A 184 21.41 -6.91 6.56
CA ILE A 184 21.83 -5.51 6.47
C ILE A 184 23.05 -5.41 5.56
N TYR A 185 22.98 -4.54 4.56
CA TYR A 185 24.01 -4.41 3.53
C TYR A 185 24.64 -3.03 3.51
N ARG A 186 25.95 -2.99 3.29
CA ARG A 186 26.70 -1.77 2.99
C ARG A 186 26.82 -1.60 1.48
N LEU A 187 26.48 -0.41 0.96
CA LEU A 187 26.55 -0.09 -0.47
C LEU A 187 27.65 0.93 -0.80
N GLY A 188 27.62 2.09 -0.16
CA GLY A 188 28.50 3.23 -0.47
C GLY A 188 27.91 4.16 -1.53
N LYS A 189 28.78 4.72 -2.38
CA LYS A 189 28.41 5.76 -3.35
C LYS A 189 27.56 5.22 -4.49
N THR A 190 26.55 5.99 -4.88
CA THR A 190 25.71 5.68 -6.04
C THR A 190 26.49 5.88 -7.34
N PRO A 191 26.54 4.87 -8.23
CA PRO A 191 27.21 4.97 -9.52
C PRO A 191 26.64 6.10 -10.40
N ARG A 192 27.52 6.80 -11.14
CA ARG A 192 27.12 7.96 -11.97
C ARG A 192 26.14 7.60 -13.09
N ASN A 193 26.20 6.38 -13.60
CA ASN A 193 25.26 5.87 -14.62
C ASN A 193 23.82 5.77 -14.12
N LEU A 194 23.61 5.68 -12.80
CA LEU A 194 22.28 5.57 -12.21
C LEU A 194 21.61 6.93 -11.96
N LEU A 195 22.37 8.03 -11.93
CA LEU A 195 21.83 9.37 -11.65
C LEU A 195 20.78 9.81 -12.68
N PRO A 196 21.03 9.74 -14.02
CA PRO A 196 20.04 10.15 -15.00
C PRO A 196 18.75 9.32 -14.96
N ILE A 197 18.87 8.05 -14.55
CA ILE A 197 17.73 7.12 -14.40
C ILE A 197 16.90 7.48 -13.17
N GLY A 198 17.55 7.96 -12.10
CA GLY A 198 16.89 8.41 -10.88
C GLY A 198 16.28 9.80 -10.98
N ASP A 199 16.84 10.68 -11.81
CA ASP A 199 16.31 12.04 -12.02
C ASP A 199 14.98 12.01 -12.81
N ALA A 200 14.78 11.04 -13.72
CA ALA A 200 13.58 10.98 -14.55
C ALA A 200 12.27 10.77 -13.77
N PRO A 201 12.18 9.89 -12.75
CA PRO A 201 10.99 9.74 -11.91
C PRO A 201 11.10 10.41 -10.54
N GLU A 202 11.89 11.49 -10.39
CA GLU A 202 12.09 12.19 -9.10
C GLU A 202 10.75 12.66 -8.49
N ASP A 203 9.84 13.17 -9.32
CA ASP A 203 8.51 13.62 -8.88
C ASP A 203 7.67 12.50 -8.25
N ARG A 204 7.94 11.24 -8.61
CA ARG A 204 7.15 10.08 -8.17
C ARG A 204 7.77 9.33 -6.99
N TYR A 205 9.08 9.10 -7.03
CA TYR A 205 9.77 8.27 -6.04
C TYR A 205 10.67 9.08 -5.11
N GLY A 206 10.90 10.35 -5.42
CA GLY A 206 11.84 11.21 -4.71
C GLY A 206 13.24 11.12 -5.28
N ARG A 207 14.14 11.92 -4.70
CA ARG A 207 15.49 12.11 -5.20
C ARG A 207 16.40 10.93 -4.87
N LEU A 208 17.16 10.47 -5.87
CA LEU A 208 18.18 9.45 -5.67
C LEU A 208 19.34 9.98 -4.80
N GLY A 209 19.59 9.30 -3.67
CA GLY A 209 20.74 9.57 -2.81
C GLY A 209 22.07 9.39 -3.53
N ARG A 210 23.06 10.25 -3.21
CA ARG A 210 24.43 10.16 -3.76
C ARG A 210 25.26 9.06 -3.10
N GLU A 211 24.85 8.62 -1.93
CA GLU A 211 25.51 7.59 -1.13
C GLU A 211 24.47 6.95 -0.20
N TYR A 212 24.57 5.63 -0.03
CA TYR A 212 23.78 4.84 0.90
C TYR A 212 24.74 4.06 1.79
N LYS A 213 24.71 4.33 3.10
CA LYS A 213 25.68 3.72 4.03
C LYS A 213 25.31 2.28 4.31
N GLN A 214 24.14 2.08 4.92
CA GLN A 214 23.60 0.79 5.27
C GLN A 214 22.13 0.74 4.87
N ILE A 215 21.74 -0.36 4.26
CA ILE A 215 20.39 -0.60 3.79
C ILE A 215 19.81 -1.86 4.43
N ALA A 216 18.49 -1.88 4.57
CA ALA A 216 17.72 -3.05 4.97
C ALA A 216 16.43 -3.12 4.15
N PHE A 217 15.87 -4.33 4.03
CA PHE A 217 14.63 -4.58 3.26
C PHE A 217 13.44 -4.87 4.17
N ASP A 218 13.71 -5.37 5.38
CA ASP A 218 12.72 -5.59 6.42
C ASP A 218 12.55 -4.34 7.30
N LYS A 219 11.29 -3.97 7.52
CA LYS A 219 10.90 -2.82 8.33
C LYS A 219 11.25 -3.03 9.81
N ASP A 220 11.20 -4.25 10.32
CA ASP A 220 11.42 -4.48 11.75
C ASP A 220 12.86 -4.20 12.17
N ARG A 221 13.81 -4.28 11.23
CA ARG A 221 15.22 -3.90 11.45
C ARG A 221 15.41 -2.40 11.74
N LEU A 222 14.48 -1.55 11.29
CA LEU A 222 14.54 -0.12 11.58
C LEU A 222 14.20 0.21 13.04
N ARG A 223 13.59 -0.72 13.79
CA ARG A 223 13.37 -0.54 15.23
C ARG A 223 14.69 -0.55 16.00
N ASP A 224 15.65 -1.35 15.54
CA ASP A 224 16.95 -1.51 16.16
C ASP A 224 17.93 -0.40 15.74
N ASP A 225 17.87 0.04 14.47
CA ASP A 225 18.68 1.14 13.94
C ASP A 225 17.90 2.00 12.94
N THR A 226 17.53 3.21 13.38
CA THR A 226 16.80 4.18 12.56
C THR A 226 17.64 4.84 11.47
N ALA A 227 18.97 4.64 11.47
CA ALA A 227 19.87 5.19 10.44
C ALA A 227 19.93 4.32 9.18
N LEU A 228 19.30 3.15 9.17
CA LEU A 228 19.20 2.27 8.02
C LEU A 228 18.25 2.87 6.97
N ASP A 229 18.69 2.88 5.71
CA ASP A 229 17.81 3.18 4.59
C ASP A 229 16.93 1.95 4.29
N TRP A 230 15.61 2.12 4.43
CA TRP A 230 14.65 1.06 4.15
C TRP A 230 14.35 0.98 2.65
N ILE A 231 14.89 -0.05 2.00
CA ILE A 231 14.76 -0.26 0.56
C ILE A 231 13.53 -1.13 0.29
N THR A 232 12.60 -0.58 -0.47
CA THR A 232 11.31 -1.18 -0.82
C THR A 232 10.92 -0.72 -2.23
N PRO A 233 10.02 -1.42 -2.95
CA PRO A 233 9.33 -0.83 -4.10
C PRO A 233 8.81 0.57 -3.78
N GLY A 234 9.08 1.52 -4.67
CA GLY A 234 8.84 2.95 -4.48
C GLY A 234 10.01 3.75 -3.89
N HIS A 235 11.05 3.11 -3.34
CA HIS A 235 12.26 3.80 -2.92
C HIS A 235 13.13 4.16 -4.15
N PRO A 236 13.71 5.38 -4.25
CA PRO A 236 14.47 5.82 -5.42
C PRO A 236 15.56 4.83 -5.86
N LEU A 237 16.35 4.33 -4.91
CA LEU A 237 17.41 3.36 -5.20
C LEU A 237 16.87 2.04 -5.79
N PHE A 238 15.76 1.54 -5.25
CA PHE A 238 15.17 0.29 -5.73
C PHE A 238 14.63 0.47 -7.15
N GLU A 239 13.88 1.54 -7.40
CA GLU A 239 13.30 1.82 -8.70
C GLU A 239 14.34 2.05 -9.79
N VAL A 240 15.47 2.67 -9.44
CA VAL A 240 16.57 2.88 -10.38
C VAL A 240 17.27 1.58 -10.74
N VAL A 241 17.55 0.70 -9.76
CA VAL A 241 18.08 -0.64 -10.04
C VAL A 241 17.10 -1.42 -10.91
N ARG A 242 15.81 -1.41 -10.55
CA ARG A 242 14.75 -2.09 -11.30
C ARG A 242 14.64 -1.60 -12.74
N HIS A 243 14.65 -0.30 -12.97
CA HIS A 243 14.58 0.28 -14.31
C HIS A 243 15.83 -0.02 -15.15
N ASP A 244 17.03 0.12 -14.56
CA ASP A 244 18.26 -0.14 -15.31
C ASP A 244 18.39 -1.62 -15.68
N ILE A 245 18.08 -2.55 -14.76
CA ILE A 245 18.14 -3.97 -15.07
C ILE A 245 17.12 -4.36 -16.14
N LEU A 246 15.87 -3.91 -16.01
CA LEU A 246 14.81 -4.23 -16.97
C LEU A 246 15.19 -3.78 -18.39
N ARG A 247 15.74 -2.57 -18.51
CA ARG A 247 16.19 -2.02 -19.80
C ARG A 247 17.35 -2.83 -20.40
N ARG A 248 18.25 -3.37 -19.58
CA ARG A 248 19.38 -4.20 -20.05
C ARG A 248 18.95 -5.60 -20.46
N THR A 249 17.96 -6.15 -19.78
CA THR A 249 17.54 -7.55 -19.96
C THR A 249 16.33 -7.70 -20.88
N GLU A 250 15.72 -6.62 -21.37
CA GLU A 250 14.54 -6.70 -22.24
C GLU A 250 14.79 -7.57 -23.48
N ASP A 251 15.92 -7.37 -24.17
CA ASP A 251 16.29 -8.19 -25.34
C ASP A 251 16.57 -9.66 -24.97
N HIS A 252 16.95 -9.93 -23.72
CA HIS A 252 17.18 -11.29 -23.23
C HIS A 252 15.84 -11.98 -22.99
N LEU A 253 14.87 -11.28 -22.38
CA LEU A 253 13.51 -11.78 -22.18
C LEU A 253 12.84 -12.14 -23.53
N ARG A 254 13.04 -11.30 -24.57
CA ARG A 254 12.50 -11.55 -25.91
C ARG A 254 13.14 -12.74 -26.63
N ARG A 255 14.44 -12.98 -26.41
CA ARG A 255 15.16 -14.14 -26.97
C ARG A 255 14.70 -15.46 -26.34
N GLY A 256 14.24 -15.39 -25.10
CA GLY A 256 13.82 -16.54 -24.32
C GLY A 256 14.97 -17.24 -23.60
N ALA A 257 14.61 -18.21 -22.78
CA ALA A 257 15.53 -18.95 -21.92
C ALA A 257 15.09 -20.42 -21.77
N VAL A 258 16.00 -21.25 -21.28
CA VAL A 258 15.73 -22.66 -20.95
C VAL A 258 15.87 -22.82 -19.44
N PHE A 259 14.92 -23.50 -18.84
CA PHE A 259 14.86 -23.86 -17.42
C PHE A 259 14.70 -25.37 -17.29
N LEU A 260 15.06 -25.88 -16.12
CA LEU A 260 14.99 -27.28 -15.75
C LEU A 260 14.03 -27.45 -14.57
N ASP A 261 13.21 -28.49 -14.64
CA ASP A 261 12.27 -28.85 -13.59
C ASP A 261 12.41 -30.34 -13.25
N ILE A 262 12.59 -30.66 -11.97
CA ILE A 262 12.75 -32.05 -11.49
C ILE A 262 11.42 -32.81 -11.48
N HIS A 263 10.29 -32.10 -11.36
CA HIS A 263 8.97 -32.69 -11.23
C HIS A 263 8.35 -33.04 -12.58
N ARG A 264 8.78 -32.37 -13.65
CA ARG A 264 8.19 -32.50 -14.99
C ARG A 264 8.72 -33.70 -15.79
N ASP A 265 7.81 -34.37 -16.49
CA ASP A 265 8.12 -35.49 -17.40
C ASP A 265 8.44 -35.06 -18.83
N ASP A 266 7.66 -34.14 -19.37
CA ASP A 266 7.75 -33.69 -20.77
C ASP A 266 8.06 -32.20 -20.87
N PRO A 267 8.82 -31.75 -21.89
CA PRO A 267 9.04 -30.32 -22.13
C PRO A 267 7.74 -29.52 -22.25
N ALA A 268 7.76 -28.27 -21.79
CA ALA A 268 6.68 -27.33 -22.03
C ALA A 268 7.18 -25.92 -22.28
N LEU A 269 6.33 -25.12 -22.91
CA LEU A 269 6.61 -23.74 -23.25
C LEU A 269 5.81 -22.80 -22.35
N LEU A 270 6.48 -21.89 -21.66
CA LEU A 270 5.84 -20.83 -20.90
C LEU A 270 5.90 -19.51 -21.67
N ASP A 271 4.75 -18.90 -21.90
CA ASP A 271 4.61 -17.57 -22.45
C ASP A 271 4.20 -16.57 -21.35
N LEU A 272 5.04 -15.54 -21.17
CA LEU A 272 4.85 -14.52 -20.13
C LEU A 272 4.21 -13.28 -20.74
N PHE A 273 3.10 -12.84 -20.16
CA PHE A 273 2.38 -11.64 -20.58
C PHE A 273 2.28 -10.65 -19.42
N ALA A 274 2.27 -9.36 -19.76
CA ALA A 274 1.75 -8.30 -18.89
C ALA A 274 0.49 -7.73 -19.55
N ALA A 275 -0.58 -7.56 -18.80
CA ALA A 275 -1.77 -6.86 -19.26
C ALA A 275 -2.19 -5.81 -18.23
N SER A 276 -2.90 -4.79 -18.70
CA SER A 276 -3.38 -3.67 -17.87
C SER A 276 -4.88 -3.49 -18.05
N VAL A 277 -5.60 -3.13 -16.99
CA VAL A 277 -6.94 -2.56 -17.10
C VAL A 277 -6.80 -1.05 -17.01
N LYS A 278 -7.34 -0.34 -18.00
CA LYS A 278 -7.32 1.13 -18.06
C LYS A 278 -8.72 1.69 -17.93
N ASP A 279 -8.82 2.87 -17.33
CA ASP A 279 -10.06 3.64 -17.34
C ASP A 279 -10.25 4.39 -18.69
N GLY A 280 -11.42 5.00 -18.89
CA GLY A 280 -11.72 5.81 -20.06
C GLY A 280 -10.87 7.08 -20.21
N ARG A 281 -10.04 7.42 -19.22
CA ARG A 281 -9.02 8.49 -19.29
C ARG A 281 -7.64 7.95 -19.69
N GLY A 282 -7.51 6.65 -19.90
CA GLY A 282 -6.25 5.97 -20.22
C GLY A 282 -5.35 5.72 -19.01
N ARG A 283 -5.82 5.95 -17.78
CA ARG A 283 -5.04 5.64 -16.57
C ARG A 283 -5.10 4.15 -16.30
N THR A 284 -3.95 3.57 -15.97
CA THR A 284 -3.88 2.17 -15.56
C THR A 284 -4.45 2.01 -14.15
N LEU A 285 -5.56 1.29 -14.04
CA LEU A 285 -6.18 0.92 -12.78
C LEU A 285 -5.44 -0.26 -12.16
N HIS A 286 -5.24 -1.32 -12.96
CA HIS A 286 -4.52 -2.52 -12.55
C HIS A 286 -3.55 -2.95 -13.64
N ARG A 287 -2.45 -3.59 -13.25
CA ARG A 287 -1.50 -4.24 -14.16
C ARG A 287 -1.01 -5.53 -13.53
N ARG A 288 -1.10 -6.63 -14.27
CA ARG A 288 -0.76 -7.97 -13.77
C ARG A 288 0.09 -8.72 -14.78
N LEU A 289 0.89 -9.67 -14.27
CA LEU A 289 1.63 -10.64 -15.04
C LEU A 289 0.82 -11.94 -15.17
N PHE A 290 0.90 -12.60 -16.31
CA PHE A 290 0.21 -13.84 -16.61
C PHE A 290 1.20 -14.82 -17.26
N THR A 291 1.04 -16.10 -16.97
CA THR A 291 1.81 -17.16 -17.60
C THR A 291 0.86 -18.15 -18.25
N VAL A 292 1.07 -18.40 -19.54
CA VAL A 292 0.39 -19.48 -20.26
C VAL A 292 1.41 -20.57 -20.52
N GLU A 293 1.15 -21.77 -20.04
CA GLU A 293 1.90 -22.96 -20.41
C GLU A 293 1.28 -23.59 -21.65
N THR A 294 2.11 -24.07 -22.58
CA THR A 294 1.71 -24.91 -23.71
C THR A 294 2.52 -26.21 -23.67
N ALA A 295 1.83 -27.32 -23.47
CA ALA A 295 2.43 -28.66 -23.54
C ALA A 295 2.76 -29.04 -24.98
N LEU A 296 3.59 -30.08 -25.18
CA LEU A 296 3.88 -30.60 -26.53
C LEU A 296 2.63 -31.14 -27.26
N SER A 297 1.59 -31.50 -26.52
CA SER A 297 0.27 -31.87 -27.08
C SER A 297 -0.47 -30.69 -27.72
N GLY A 298 -0.06 -29.45 -27.42
CA GLY A 298 -0.75 -28.21 -27.76
C GLY A 298 -1.81 -27.78 -26.74
N GLU A 299 -2.00 -28.55 -25.66
CA GLU A 299 -2.85 -28.15 -24.54
C GLU A 299 -2.27 -26.93 -23.82
N MET A 300 -3.13 -25.98 -23.47
CA MET A 300 -2.76 -24.74 -22.81
C MET A 300 -3.36 -24.64 -21.42
N THR A 301 -2.55 -24.21 -20.45
CA THR A 301 -2.95 -24.03 -19.06
C THR A 301 -2.46 -22.68 -18.54
N LEU A 302 -3.20 -22.10 -17.59
CA LEU A 302 -2.83 -20.85 -16.92
C LEU A 302 -2.07 -21.16 -15.64
N HIS A 303 -1.00 -20.41 -15.39
CA HIS A 303 -0.23 -20.48 -14.16
C HIS A 303 0.05 -19.09 -13.60
N GLU A 304 0.20 -19.02 -12.28
CA GLU A 304 0.75 -17.83 -11.65
C GLU A 304 2.20 -17.60 -12.10
N PRO A 305 2.63 -16.34 -12.30
CA PRO A 305 4.02 -16.00 -12.68
C PRO A 305 5.10 -16.47 -11.71
N THR A 306 4.71 -16.80 -10.48
CA THR A 306 5.59 -17.35 -9.45
C THR A 306 6.17 -18.72 -9.82
N ILE A 307 5.59 -19.43 -10.79
CA ILE A 307 6.13 -20.71 -11.32
C ILE A 307 7.61 -20.61 -11.71
N LEU A 308 8.07 -19.43 -12.16
CA LEU A 308 9.48 -19.18 -12.49
C LEU A 308 10.43 -19.27 -11.29
N LEU A 309 9.91 -19.18 -10.05
CA LEU A 309 10.68 -19.28 -8.82
C LEU A 309 10.90 -20.75 -8.39
N ASP A 310 10.10 -21.67 -8.92
CA ASP A 310 10.14 -23.10 -8.57
C ASP A 310 10.95 -23.93 -9.60
N ILE A 311 11.34 -23.32 -10.72
CA ILE A 311 12.17 -23.93 -11.76
C ILE A 311 13.58 -23.34 -11.79
N ALA A 312 14.57 -24.14 -12.16
CA ALA A 312 15.97 -23.74 -12.15
C ALA A 312 16.42 -23.26 -13.54
N PRO A 313 17.18 -22.15 -13.67
CA PRO A 313 17.75 -21.76 -14.95
C PRO A 313 18.71 -22.84 -15.46
N ALA A 314 18.59 -23.21 -16.73
CA ALA A 314 19.47 -24.22 -17.31
C ALA A 314 20.89 -23.66 -17.52
N PRO A 315 21.93 -24.49 -17.37
CA PRO A 315 23.29 -24.15 -17.80
C PRO A 315 23.34 -23.73 -19.29
N SER A 316 24.31 -22.89 -19.65
CA SER A 316 24.41 -22.30 -21.00
C SER A 316 24.59 -23.30 -22.15
N ASP A 317 24.99 -24.52 -21.85
CA ASP A 317 25.17 -25.64 -22.77
C ASP A 317 23.86 -26.43 -23.02
N VAL A 318 22.82 -26.20 -22.22
CA VAL A 318 21.51 -26.84 -22.40
C VAL A 318 20.69 -26.02 -23.39
N SER A 319 20.24 -26.68 -24.45
CA SER A 319 19.32 -26.11 -25.45
C SER A 319 17.91 -26.63 -25.26
N GLY A 320 16.94 -25.98 -25.90
CA GLY A 320 15.56 -26.47 -25.98
C GLY A 320 15.45 -27.81 -26.72
N PRO A 321 14.23 -28.32 -26.91
CA PRO A 321 14.02 -29.64 -27.53
C PRO A 321 14.72 -29.75 -28.88
N SER A 322 15.37 -30.90 -29.11
CA SER A 322 16.19 -31.17 -30.31
C SER A 322 15.37 -31.35 -31.59
N GLU A 323 14.09 -31.67 -31.46
CA GLU A 323 13.15 -31.80 -32.58
C GLU A 323 12.56 -30.43 -32.93
N SER A 324 12.22 -30.23 -34.20
CA SER A 324 11.53 -29.02 -34.65
C SER A 324 10.09 -29.01 -34.11
N VAL A 325 9.92 -28.53 -32.88
CA VAL A 325 8.60 -28.32 -32.28
C VAL A 325 7.97 -27.08 -32.91
N SER A 326 6.76 -27.22 -33.46
CA SER A 326 5.99 -26.07 -33.92
C SER A 326 5.54 -25.27 -32.72
N LEU A 327 6.09 -24.07 -32.56
CA LEU A 327 5.67 -23.16 -31.50
C LEU A 327 4.24 -22.67 -31.77
N PRO A 328 3.40 -22.51 -30.73
CA PRO A 328 2.08 -21.93 -30.90
C PRO A 328 2.21 -20.49 -31.41
N ASP A 329 1.31 -20.12 -32.34
CA ASP A 329 1.19 -18.73 -32.79
C ASP A 329 0.82 -17.87 -31.58
N LYS A 330 1.56 -16.78 -31.38
CA LYS A 330 1.33 -15.81 -30.32
C LYS A 330 -0.13 -15.36 -30.25
N ARG A 331 -0.82 -15.22 -31.40
CA ARG A 331 -2.24 -14.82 -31.44
C ARG A 331 -3.16 -15.85 -30.79
N VAL A 332 -2.85 -17.13 -30.93
CA VAL A 332 -3.64 -18.22 -30.33
C VAL A 332 -3.45 -18.22 -28.82
N VAL A 333 -2.21 -18.06 -28.35
CA VAL A 333 -1.90 -17.97 -26.91
C VAL A 333 -2.55 -16.72 -26.29
N GLU A 334 -2.52 -15.58 -26.99
CA GLU A 334 -3.14 -14.33 -26.54
C GLU A 334 -4.67 -14.45 -26.47
N GLN A 335 -5.30 -15.11 -27.45
CA GLN A 335 -6.73 -15.39 -27.43
C GLN A 335 -7.11 -16.29 -26.25
N PHE A 336 -6.36 -17.38 -26.02
CA PHE A 336 -6.56 -18.26 -24.87
C PHE A 336 -6.49 -17.49 -23.55
N LEU A 337 -5.45 -16.66 -23.38
CA LEU A 337 -5.27 -15.81 -22.20
C LEU A 337 -6.45 -14.84 -22.00
N TYR A 338 -6.97 -14.27 -23.08
CA TYR A 338 -8.11 -13.37 -23.00
C TYR A 338 -9.38 -14.08 -22.52
N GLU A 339 -9.70 -15.22 -23.13
CA GLU A 339 -10.90 -16.01 -22.85
C GLU A 339 -10.90 -16.63 -21.45
N HIS A 340 -9.74 -17.08 -20.96
CA HIS A 340 -9.64 -17.85 -19.71
C HIS A 340 -9.18 -17.01 -18.50
N SER A 341 -8.77 -15.75 -18.70
CA SER A 341 -8.32 -14.90 -17.60
C SER A 341 -8.68 -13.43 -17.76
N LEU A 342 -8.26 -12.79 -18.87
CA LEU A 342 -8.35 -11.32 -18.95
C LEU A 342 -9.79 -10.82 -18.96
N ALA A 343 -10.71 -11.52 -19.63
CA ALA A 343 -12.12 -11.13 -19.67
C ALA A 343 -12.74 -11.06 -18.27
N GLN A 344 -12.61 -12.15 -17.49
CA GLN A 344 -13.11 -12.20 -16.11
C GLN A 344 -12.43 -11.13 -15.24
N TRP A 345 -11.10 -11.02 -15.32
CA TRP A 345 -10.35 -10.02 -14.56
C TRP A 345 -10.78 -8.58 -14.91
N GLY A 346 -11.06 -8.31 -16.18
CA GLY A 346 -11.55 -7.02 -16.64
C GLY A 346 -12.94 -6.69 -16.08
N GLU A 347 -13.84 -7.67 -16.01
CA GLU A 347 -15.18 -7.51 -15.42
C GLU A 347 -15.12 -7.25 -13.90
N GLU A 348 -14.28 -7.98 -13.18
CA GLU A 348 -14.05 -7.79 -11.74
C GLU A 348 -13.55 -6.37 -11.45
N VAL A 349 -12.51 -5.92 -12.17
CA VAL A 349 -11.97 -4.56 -12.01
C VAL A 349 -12.99 -3.49 -12.40
N ALA A 350 -13.79 -3.73 -13.45
CA ALA A 350 -14.83 -2.80 -13.87
C ALA A 350 -15.92 -2.64 -12.79
N ALA A 351 -16.33 -3.73 -12.14
CA ALA A 351 -17.29 -3.71 -11.04
C ALA A 351 -16.74 -2.93 -9.83
N GLU A 352 -15.51 -3.22 -9.40
CA GLU A 352 -14.84 -2.48 -8.32
C GLU A 352 -14.74 -0.98 -8.63
N ARG A 353 -14.37 -0.64 -9.87
CA ARG A 353 -14.21 0.74 -10.31
C ARG A 353 -15.55 1.47 -10.34
N GLN A 354 -16.62 0.81 -10.78
CA GLN A 354 -17.97 1.38 -10.77
C GLN A 354 -18.42 1.75 -9.35
N ASP A 355 -18.19 0.86 -8.38
CA ASP A 355 -18.52 1.09 -6.97
C ASP A 355 -17.70 2.22 -6.34
N GLU A 356 -16.41 2.32 -6.70
CA GLU A 356 -15.56 3.44 -6.28
C GLU A 356 -16.05 4.77 -6.85
N VAL A 357 -16.25 4.83 -8.18
CA VAL A 357 -16.69 6.04 -8.88
C VAL A 357 -18.05 6.51 -8.36
N GLN A 358 -18.99 5.60 -8.09
CA GLN A 358 -20.31 5.98 -7.55
C GLN A 358 -20.20 6.63 -6.15
N ARG A 359 -19.31 6.11 -5.29
CA ARG A 359 -19.06 6.70 -3.97
C ARG A 359 -18.42 8.08 -4.08
N VAL A 360 -17.43 8.24 -4.96
CA VAL A 360 -16.79 9.54 -5.22
C VAL A 360 -17.77 10.53 -5.80
N GLN A 361 -18.60 10.12 -6.78
CA GLN A 361 -19.61 10.96 -7.39
C GLN A 361 -20.59 11.51 -6.35
N ARG A 362 -21.16 10.66 -5.51
CA ARG A 362 -22.08 11.08 -4.44
C ARG A 362 -21.44 12.13 -3.52
N HIS A 363 -20.18 11.94 -3.15
CA HIS A 363 -19.47 12.89 -2.30
C HIS A 363 -19.20 14.23 -3.01
N VAL A 364 -18.77 14.20 -4.27
CA VAL A 364 -18.52 15.40 -5.08
C VAL A 364 -19.80 16.20 -5.27
N GLU A 365 -20.91 15.53 -5.59
CA GLU A 365 -22.22 16.18 -5.75
C GLU A 365 -22.67 16.86 -4.46
N ILE A 366 -22.64 16.16 -3.31
CA ILE A 366 -23.03 16.75 -2.03
C ILE A 366 -22.15 17.96 -1.68
N SER A 367 -20.82 17.80 -1.78
CA SER A 367 -19.87 18.84 -1.36
C SER A 367 -19.89 20.08 -2.27
N LEU A 368 -19.89 19.90 -3.59
CA LEU A 368 -19.91 21.03 -4.53
C LEU A 368 -21.28 21.69 -4.57
N ASN A 369 -22.39 20.94 -4.51
CA ASN A 369 -23.72 21.55 -4.46
C ASN A 369 -23.89 22.39 -3.18
N ALA A 370 -23.41 21.92 -2.02
CA ALA A 370 -23.45 22.73 -0.80
C ALA A 370 -22.65 24.05 -0.93
N LEU A 371 -21.50 24.03 -1.62
CA LEU A 371 -20.73 25.25 -1.90
C LEU A 371 -21.43 26.16 -2.90
N ILE A 372 -22.05 25.59 -3.93
CA ILE A 372 -22.85 26.31 -4.94
C ILE A 372 -24.04 26.98 -4.26
N ASP A 373 -24.80 26.28 -3.44
CA ASP A 373 -25.94 26.81 -2.70
C ASP A 373 -25.51 27.99 -1.82
N ARG A 374 -24.39 27.85 -1.09
CA ARG A 374 -23.84 28.94 -0.26
C ARG A 374 -23.45 30.16 -1.10
N ALA A 375 -22.79 29.94 -2.23
CA ALA A 375 -22.43 31.02 -3.16
C ALA A 375 -23.67 31.69 -3.76
N GLN A 376 -24.73 30.93 -4.08
CA GLN A 376 -26.01 31.46 -4.55
C GLN A 376 -26.70 32.31 -3.49
N PHE A 377 -26.74 31.86 -2.23
CA PHE A 377 -27.28 32.66 -1.12
C PHE A 377 -26.54 33.99 -0.95
N GLN A 378 -25.20 33.97 -1.01
CA GLN A 378 -24.39 35.18 -0.89
C GLN A 378 -24.63 36.14 -2.06
N LEU A 379 -24.71 35.62 -3.30
CA LEU A 379 -25.04 36.42 -4.47
C LEU A 379 -26.43 37.05 -4.35
N ALA A 380 -27.43 36.27 -3.92
CA ALA A 380 -28.79 36.76 -3.70
C ALA A 380 -28.83 37.86 -2.63
N GLU A 381 -28.04 37.75 -1.56
CA GLU A 381 -27.91 38.79 -0.54
C GLU A 381 -27.37 40.10 -1.14
N TYR A 382 -26.31 40.04 -1.95
CA TYR A 382 -25.77 41.23 -2.61
C TYR A 382 -26.74 41.85 -3.62
N LEU A 383 -27.46 41.03 -4.39
CA LEU A 383 -28.49 41.50 -5.33
C LEU A 383 -29.66 42.17 -4.59
N ASN A 384 -30.13 41.60 -3.49
CA ASN A 384 -31.19 42.21 -2.67
C ASN A 384 -30.77 43.57 -2.11
N ARG A 385 -29.54 43.70 -1.59
CA ARG A 385 -29.01 44.99 -1.11
C ARG A 385 -28.95 46.04 -2.21
N LYS A 386 -28.65 45.63 -3.45
CA LYS A 386 -28.66 46.51 -4.63
C LYS A 386 -30.06 46.99 -4.97
N VAL A 387 -31.06 46.10 -4.91
CA VAL A 387 -32.49 46.43 -5.14
C VAL A 387 -33.03 47.37 -4.05
N GLU A 388 -32.65 47.15 -2.79
CA GLU A 388 -33.04 48.00 -1.65
C GLU A 388 -32.37 49.39 -1.65
N GLY A 389 -31.49 49.67 -2.62
CA GLY A 389 -30.80 50.96 -2.74
C GLY A 389 -29.76 51.22 -1.65
N GLN A 390 -29.25 50.16 -1.00
CA GLN A 390 -28.21 50.30 0.01
C GLN A 390 -26.89 50.72 -0.64
N THR A 391 -26.34 51.87 -0.23
CA THR A 391 -25.10 52.44 -0.78
C THR A 391 -23.87 51.79 -0.13
N VAL A 392 -23.66 50.51 -0.40
CA VAL A 392 -22.42 49.80 -0.03
C VAL A 392 -21.36 50.09 -1.08
N THR A 393 -20.22 50.67 -0.69
CA THR A 393 -19.10 50.95 -1.59
C THR A 393 -18.55 49.65 -2.18
N GLY A 394 -18.49 49.56 -3.52
CA GLY A 394 -17.94 48.39 -4.22
C GLY A 394 -18.90 47.20 -4.37
N LEU A 395 -20.21 47.38 -4.10
CA LEU A 395 -21.22 46.32 -4.21
C LEU A 395 -21.27 45.68 -5.61
N ASP A 396 -21.16 46.46 -6.68
CA ASP A 396 -21.11 45.92 -8.05
C ASP A 396 -19.89 45.01 -8.27
N GLY A 397 -18.75 45.33 -7.66
CA GLY A 397 -17.56 44.49 -7.69
C GLY A 397 -17.73 43.19 -6.90
N LEU A 398 -18.40 43.24 -5.75
CA LEU A 398 -18.72 42.07 -4.94
C LEU A 398 -19.71 41.13 -5.65
N ILE A 399 -20.72 41.69 -6.33
CA ILE A 399 -21.66 40.92 -7.18
C ILE A 399 -20.90 40.21 -8.29
N ALA A 400 -20.07 40.94 -9.05
CA ALA A 400 -19.29 40.36 -10.14
C ALA A 400 -18.33 39.24 -9.64
N GLN A 401 -17.70 39.42 -8.48
CA GLN A 401 -16.86 38.39 -7.86
C GLN A 401 -17.67 37.16 -7.43
N ALA A 402 -18.86 37.35 -6.86
CA ALA A 402 -19.73 36.26 -6.44
C ALA A 402 -20.28 35.48 -7.65
N GLU A 403 -20.66 36.16 -8.73
CA GLU A 403 -21.04 35.54 -10.01
C GLU A 403 -19.89 34.70 -10.57
N GLN A 404 -18.68 35.28 -10.66
CA GLN A 404 -17.51 34.56 -11.16
C GLN A 404 -17.16 33.34 -10.28
N HIS A 405 -17.32 33.45 -8.96
CA HIS A 405 -17.09 32.35 -8.04
C HIS A 405 -18.12 31.21 -8.27
N LEU A 406 -19.39 31.56 -8.43
CA LEU A 406 -20.47 30.62 -8.72
C LEU A 406 -20.23 29.90 -10.06
N ASP A 407 -19.87 30.62 -11.11
CA ASP A 407 -19.52 30.04 -12.42
C ASP A 407 -18.33 29.08 -12.31
N THR A 408 -17.32 29.45 -11.50
CA THR A 408 -16.15 28.59 -11.26
C THR A 408 -16.56 27.27 -10.58
N LEU A 409 -17.45 27.32 -9.60
CA LEU A 409 -17.96 26.13 -8.90
C LEU A 409 -18.80 25.24 -9.81
N ASN A 410 -19.69 25.83 -10.61
CA ASN A 410 -20.50 25.10 -11.60
C ASN A 410 -19.62 24.40 -12.65
N ASN A 411 -18.67 25.12 -13.22
CA ASN A 411 -17.71 24.56 -14.18
C ASN A 411 -16.90 23.41 -13.56
N ARG A 412 -16.51 23.54 -12.29
CA ARG A 412 -15.79 22.50 -11.55
C ARG A 412 -16.66 21.25 -11.35
N LEU A 413 -17.94 21.42 -11.01
CA LEU A 413 -18.89 20.32 -10.86
C LEU A 413 -19.08 19.58 -12.20
N GLU A 414 -19.39 20.31 -13.27
CA GLU A 414 -19.56 19.72 -14.61
C GLU A 414 -18.31 18.98 -15.06
N THR A 415 -17.14 19.61 -14.90
CA THR A 415 -15.86 18.99 -15.29
C THR A 415 -15.63 17.71 -14.52
N ARG A 416 -15.88 17.70 -13.20
CA ARG A 416 -15.69 16.49 -12.39
C ARG A 416 -16.71 15.40 -12.70
N GLN A 417 -17.96 15.74 -13.00
CA GLN A 417 -18.94 14.76 -13.45
C GLN A 417 -18.51 14.07 -14.75
N ARG A 418 -18.09 14.84 -15.76
CA ARG A 418 -17.58 14.29 -17.03
C ARG A 418 -16.35 13.40 -16.81
N GLU A 419 -15.43 13.81 -15.94
CA GLU A 419 -14.27 13.00 -15.60
C GLU A 419 -14.65 11.68 -14.92
N LEU A 420 -15.60 11.72 -13.99
CA LEU A 420 -16.10 10.52 -13.29
C LEU A 420 -16.82 9.56 -14.24
N GLU A 421 -17.55 10.07 -15.24
CA GLU A 421 -18.15 9.25 -16.29
C GLU A 421 -17.09 8.52 -17.12
N LEU A 422 -16.01 9.20 -17.50
CA LEU A 422 -14.88 8.55 -18.20
C LEU A 422 -14.19 7.51 -17.29
N GLU A 423 -13.98 7.85 -16.02
CA GLU A 423 -13.35 6.98 -15.02
C GLU A 423 -14.16 5.71 -14.71
N ARG A 424 -15.47 5.70 -15.02
CA ARG A 424 -16.36 4.54 -14.86
C ARG A 424 -16.11 3.47 -15.92
N HIS A 425 -15.72 3.87 -17.12
CA HIS A 425 -15.47 2.93 -18.21
C HIS A 425 -14.10 2.29 -18.01
N SER A 426 -14.04 0.96 -18.02
CA SER A 426 -12.80 0.21 -17.90
C SER A 426 -12.63 -0.73 -19.08
N SER A 427 -11.40 -0.93 -19.54
CA SER A 427 -11.10 -1.85 -20.63
C SER A 427 -9.72 -2.50 -20.44
N ILE A 428 -9.59 -3.71 -20.97
CA ILE A 428 -8.32 -4.42 -21.03
C ILE A 428 -7.46 -3.76 -22.12
N ALA A 429 -6.21 -3.48 -21.79
CA ALA A 429 -5.25 -2.80 -22.65
C ALA A 429 -3.82 -3.31 -22.39
N ASP A 430 -2.89 -2.89 -23.25
CA ASP A 430 -1.45 -3.16 -23.12
C ASP A 430 -1.10 -4.64 -22.91
N ILE A 431 -1.74 -5.55 -23.65
CA ILE A 431 -1.40 -6.98 -23.63
C ILE A 431 -0.03 -7.14 -24.31
N ASN A 432 1.00 -7.25 -23.47
CA ASN A 432 2.39 -7.28 -23.87
C ASN A 432 2.97 -8.66 -23.58
N HIS A 433 3.36 -9.38 -24.63
CA HIS A 433 4.19 -10.56 -24.49
C HIS A 433 5.63 -10.15 -24.14
N LEU A 434 6.06 -10.56 -22.94
CA LEU A 434 7.35 -10.17 -22.36
C LEU A 434 8.47 -11.11 -22.80
N GLY A 435 8.18 -12.40 -22.88
CA GLY A 435 9.17 -13.42 -23.16
C GLY A 435 8.57 -14.81 -23.19
N ARG A 436 9.42 -15.76 -23.59
CA ARG A 436 9.07 -17.16 -23.78
C ARG A 436 10.16 -18.04 -23.18
N VAL A 437 9.77 -19.08 -22.45
CA VAL A 437 10.69 -19.93 -21.72
C VAL A 437 10.41 -21.40 -22.04
N TRP A 438 11.46 -22.17 -22.32
CA TRP A 438 11.37 -23.62 -22.33
C TRP A 438 11.60 -24.17 -20.93
N VAL A 439 10.71 -25.03 -20.47
CA VAL A 439 10.91 -25.80 -19.24
C VAL A 439 11.13 -27.24 -19.63
N MET A 440 12.33 -27.75 -19.37
CA MET A 440 12.75 -29.10 -19.71
C MET A 440 12.77 -29.98 -18.45
N PRO A 441 12.51 -31.28 -18.58
CA PRO A 441 12.77 -32.24 -17.51
C PRO A 441 14.23 -32.18 -17.07
N HIS A 442 14.48 -32.10 -15.77
CA HIS A 442 15.83 -32.09 -15.23
C HIS A 442 16.51 -33.45 -15.52
N PRO A 443 17.71 -33.48 -16.14
CA PRO A 443 18.32 -34.73 -16.62
C PRO A 443 18.65 -35.70 -15.48
N ALA A 444 18.93 -35.16 -14.29
CA ALA A 444 19.27 -35.96 -13.12
C ALA A 444 18.05 -36.52 -12.35
N ARG A 445 16.80 -36.30 -12.80
CA ARG A 445 15.61 -36.71 -12.04
C ARG A 445 15.46 -38.22 -11.87
N THR A 446 16.07 -39.01 -12.74
CA THR A 446 16.12 -40.48 -12.65
C THR A 446 17.30 -40.98 -11.82
N ASN A 447 18.19 -40.10 -11.35
CA ASN A 447 19.32 -40.50 -10.52
C ASN A 447 18.81 -41.00 -9.15
N PRO A 448 19.38 -42.07 -8.57
CA PRO A 448 18.91 -42.64 -7.30
C PRO A 448 18.85 -41.66 -6.12
N GLU A 449 19.68 -40.61 -6.12
CA GLU A 449 19.70 -39.59 -5.07
C GLU A 449 18.58 -38.54 -5.23
N ILE A 450 18.09 -38.32 -6.45
CA ILE A 450 17.11 -37.27 -6.79
C ILE A 450 15.73 -37.86 -7.09
N ALA A 451 15.66 -39.09 -7.62
CA ALA A 451 14.41 -39.78 -7.92
C ALA A 451 13.41 -39.82 -6.73
N PRO A 452 13.84 -40.00 -5.46
CA PRO A 452 12.93 -39.93 -4.31
C PRO A 452 12.40 -38.51 -4.00
N LEU A 453 12.99 -37.47 -4.60
CA LEU A 453 12.57 -36.07 -4.46
C LEU A 453 11.58 -35.65 -5.55
N VAL A 454 11.44 -36.43 -6.62
CA VAL A 454 10.44 -36.20 -7.67
C VAL A 454 9.05 -36.36 -7.07
N ARG A 455 8.15 -35.46 -7.47
CA ARG A 455 6.78 -35.42 -6.95
C ARG A 455 6.01 -36.64 -7.45
N ASP A 456 5.20 -37.22 -6.57
CA ASP A 456 4.22 -38.24 -6.90
C ASP A 456 2.84 -37.70 -6.50
N ASP A 457 2.01 -37.42 -7.49
CA ASP A 457 0.72 -36.76 -7.29
C ASP A 457 -0.24 -37.57 -6.43
N GLN A 458 -0.15 -38.90 -6.46
CA GLN A 458 -0.99 -39.74 -5.60
C GLN A 458 -0.56 -39.61 -4.15
N ILE A 459 0.76 -39.61 -3.90
CA ILE A 459 1.31 -39.47 -2.55
C ILE A 459 1.03 -38.06 -2.01
N GLU A 460 1.24 -37.01 -2.79
CA GLU A 460 0.94 -35.63 -2.38
C GLU A 460 -0.54 -35.45 -2.08
N HIS A 461 -1.44 -35.94 -2.94
CA HIS A 461 -2.88 -35.87 -2.70
C HIS A 461 -3.28 -36.56 -1.38
N ILE A 462 -2.72 -37.75 -1.09
CA ILE A 462 -2.97 -38.44 0.18
C ILE A 462 -2.46 -37.62 1.38
N ALA A 463 -1.28 -37.02 1.26
CA ALA A 463 -0.70 -36.21 2.33
C ALA A 463 -1.53 -34.93 2.59
N ILE A 464 -1.95 -34.24 1.52
CA ILE A 464 -2.78 -33.04 1.60
C ILE A 464 -4.13 -33.37 2.25
N GLU A 465 -4.80 -34.42 1.82
CA GLU A 465 -6.08 -34.84 2.40
C GLU A 465 -5.93 -35.22 3.88
N PHE A 466 -4.82 -35.86 4.26
CA PHE A 466 -4.53 -36.16 5.66
C PHE A 466 -4.41 -34.88 6.51
N VAL A 467 -3.68 -33.87 6.02
CA VAL A 467 -3.51 -32.58 6.71
C VAL A 467 -4.84 -31.81 6.79
N LYS A 468 -5.62 -31.78 5.71
CA LYS A 468 -6.98 -31.19 5.70
C LYS A 468 -7.86 -31.81 6.77
N GLN A 469 -7.93 -33.15 6.83
CA GLN A 469 -8.71 -33.86 7.82
C GLN A 469 -8.22 -33.57 9.25
N TYR A 470 -6.91 -33.51 9.47
CA TYR A 470 -6.33 -33.19 10.77
C TYR A 470 -6.74 -31.80 11.25
N GLU A 471 -6.60 -30.77 10.42
CA GLU A 471 -6.97 -29.40 10.80
C GLU A 471 -8.50 -29.23 10.95
N GLN A 472 -9.29 -29.82 10.06
CA GLN A 472 -10.77 -29.82 10.18
C GLN A 472 -11.24 -30.52 11.45
N SER A 473 -10.57 -31.60 11.90
CA SER A 473 -10.91 -32.29 13.15
C SER A 473 -10.74 -31.42 14.40
N ARG A 474 -9.92 -30.35 14.28
CA ARG A 474 -9.70 -29.36 15.35
C ARG A 474 -10.69 -28.19 15.28
N GLY A 475 -11.64 -28.22 14.34
CA GLY A 475 -12.63 -27.18 14.11
C GLY A 475 -12.11 -26.00 13.28
N TRP A 476 -11.00 -26.18 12.55
CA TRP A 476 -10.45 -25.15 11.67
C TRP A 476 -11.08 -25.25 10.27
N VAL A 477 -11.16 -24.11 9.59
CA VAL A 477 -11.64 -24.01 8.20
C VAL A 477 -10.43 -24.06 7.29
N VAL A 478 -10.31 -25.12 6.50
CA VAL A 478 -9.15 -25.35 5.62
C VAL A 478 -9.52 -25.08 4.16
N GLU A 479 -8.66 -24.36 3.46
CA GLU A 479 -8.75 -24.02 2.04
C GLU A 479 -7.49 -24.54 1.31
N SER A 480 -7.68 -25.18 0.15
CA SER A 480 -6.58 -25.64 -0.72
C SER A 480 -6.18 -24.51 -1.66
N VAL A 481 -4.88 -24.21 -1.74
CA VAL A 481 -4.27 -23.22 -2.64
C VAL A 481 -3.05 -23.78 -3.39
N GLU A 482 -2.96 -25.12 -3.47
CA GLU A 482 -1.84 -25.86 -4.09
C GLU A 482 -1.56 -25.43 -5.54
N ASP A 483 -2.61 -25.07 -6.30
CA ASP A 483 -2.48 -24.66 -7.71
C ASP A 483 -2.08 -23.19 -7.88
N GLU A 484 -2.00 -22.41 -6.78
CA GLU A 484 -1.73 -20.98 -6.82
C GLU A 484 -0.25 -20.62 -6.64
N ASN A 485 0.66 -21.60 -6.45
CA ASN A 485 2.10 -21.39 -6.29
C ASN A 485 2.45 -20.31 -5.25
N ARG A 486 1.77 -20.33 -4.10
CA ARG A 486 1.95 -19.36 -3.00
C ARG A 486 3.12 -19.70 -2.06
N GLY A 487 3.77 -20.84 -2.24
CA GLY A 487 4.83 -21.37 -1.36
C GLY A 487 4.30 -22.09 -0.11
N TYR A 488 3.00 -22.40 -0.09
CA TYR A 488 2.28 -23.26 0.85
C TYR A 488 1.06 -23.85 0.13
N ASP A 489 0.61 -25.04 0.53
CA ASP A 489 -0.51 -25.75 -0.12
C ASP A 489 -1.86 -25.44 0.52
N LEU A 490 -1.90 -25.18 1.82
CA LEU A 490 -3.14 -25.04 2.59
C LEU A 490 -3.17 -23.78 3.44
N ILE A 491 -4.35 -23.15 3.51
CA ILE A 491 -4.66 -22.10 4.49
C ILE A 491 -5.64 -22.70 5.51
N SER A 492 -5.25 -22.73 6.77
CA SER A 492 -6.10 -23.22 7.86
C SER A 492 -6.48 -22.04 8.77
N ARG A 493 -7.76 -21.72 8.89
CA ARG A 493 -8.25 -20.57 9.67
C ARG A 493 -9.02 -21.04 10.90
N CYS A 494 -8.67 -20.52 12.08
CA CYS A 494 -9.38 -20.79 13.32
C CYS A 494 -10.54 -19.79 13.48
N PRO A 495 -11.81 -20.22 13.37
CA PRO A 495 -12.95 -19.31 13.48
C PRO A 495 -13.11 -18.75 14.90
N ASP A 496 -13.49 -17.48 15.00
CA ASP A 496 -13.87 -16.87 16.29
C ASP A 496 -15.28 -17.35 16.70
N PRO A 497 -15.46 -17.94 17.90
CA PRO A 497 -16.79 -18.32 18.40
C PRO A 497 -17.76 -17.14 18.58
N SER A 498 -17.24 -15.91 18.71
CA SER A 498 -18.01 -14.70 18.99
C SER A 498 -18.42 -13.91 17.74
N ASP A 499 -17.66 -14.01 16.64
CA ASP A 499 -18.00 -13.43 15.34
C ASP A 499 -17.65 -14.41 14.20
N PRO A 500 -18.67 -15.02 13.54
CA PRO A 500 -18.47 -15.97 12.44
C PRO A 500 -17.74 -15.41 11.22
N LYS A 501 -17.58 -14.08 11.10
CA LYS A 501 -16.87 -13.42 10.00
C LYS A 501 -15.41 -13.11 10.33
N SER A 502 -14.95 -13.46 11.53
CA SER A 502 -13.59 -13.20 11.99
C SER A 502 -12.86 -14.50 12.35
N PHE A 503 -11.53 -14.45 12.24
CA PHE A 503 -10.65 -15.58 12.54
C PHE A 503 -9.69 -15.16 13.65
N LEU A 504 -9.54 -16.02 14.66
CA LEU A 504 -8.63 -15.80 15.79
C LEU A 504 -7.17 -16.05 15.40
N ASP A 505 -6.96 -16.99 14.49
CA ASP A 505 -5.65 -17.45 14.07
C ASP A 505 -5.71 -17.97 12.63
N VAL A 506 -4.60 -17.89 11.91
CA VAL A 506 -4.47 -18.35 10.52
C VAL A 506 -3.13 -19.06 10.38
N ARG A 507 -3.16 -20.24 9.76
CA ARG A 507 -1.98 -21.03 9.47
C ARG A 507 -1.74 -21.24 7.99
N PHE A 508 -0.47 -21.20 7.60
CA PHE A 508 -0.02 -21.47 6.24
C PHE A 508 0.78 -22.77 6.24
N ILE A 509 0.27 -23.80 5.58
CA ILE A 509 0.80 -25.16 5.69
C ILE A 509 1.29 -25.64 4.33
N GLU A 510 2.59 -25.87 4.24
CA GLU A 510 3.23 -26.59 3.14
C GLU A 510 3.25 -28.08 3.46
N VAL A 511 2.82 -28.92 2.52
CA VAL A 511 2.68 -30.36 2.68
C VAL A 511 3.65 -31.07 1.73
N LYS A 512 4.43 -32.01 2.26
CA LYS A 512 5.31 -32.87 1.45
C LYS A 512 5.05 -34.33 1.76
N GLY A 513 4.38 -35.01 0.83
CA GLY A 513 4.06 -36.42 0.93
C GLY A 513 5.24 -37.33 0.54
N ARG A 514 5.48 -38.41 1.30
CA ARG A 514 6.44 -39.48 0.93
C ARG A 514 5.88 -40.85 1.27
N ALA A 515 6.10 -41.83 0.39
CA ALA A 515 5.74 -43.22 0.64
C ALA A 515 6.63 -43.91 1.71
N GLY A 516 7.77 -43.31 2.07
CA GLY A 516 8.71 -43.85 3.04
C GLY A 516 9.51 -42.76 3.76
N VAL A 517 10.54 -43.15 4.51
CA VAL A 517 11.43 -42.23 5.22
C VAL A 517 12.55 -41.77 4.29
N GLY A 518 12.70 -40.46 4.10
CA GLY A 518 13.71 -39.90 3.19
C GLY A 518 13.90 -38.40 3.35
N ILE A 519 14.72 -37.84 2.46
CA ILE A 519 14.99 -36.40 2.39
C ILE A 519 13.77 -35.70 1.79
N VAL A 520 13.44 -34.53 2.33
CA VAL A 520 12.45 -33.62 1.76
C VAL A 520 13.19 -32.48 1.08
N ALA A 521 12.82 -32.19 -0.16
CA ALA A 521 13.27 -31.02 -0.88
C ALA A 521 12.21 -29.93 -0.73
N LEU A 522 12.67 -28.70 -0.47
CA LEU A 522 11.85 -27.51 -0.51
C LEU A 522 12.37 -26.61 -1.61
N SER A 523 11.45 -26.04 -2.39
CA SER A 523 11.81 -24.99 -3.34
C SER A 523 12.33 -23.76 -2.56
N PRO A 524 13.17 -22.90 -3.18
CA PRO A 524 13.58 -21.65 -2.55
C PRO A 524 12.39 -20.77 -2.15
N ASN A 525 11.26 -20.86 -2.86
CA ASN A 525 10.03 -20.14 -2.55
C ASN A 525 9.36 -20.70 -1.29
N GLU A 526 9.20 -22.02 -1.21
CA GLU A 526 8.63 -22.74 -0.05
C GLU A 526 9.44 -22.50 1.22
N TYR A 527 10.77 -22.69 1.16
CA TYR A 527 11.63 -22.53 2.33
C TYR A 527 11.59 -21.10 2.91
N ARG A 528 11.64 -20.09 2.05
CA ARG A 528 11.56 -18.68 2.48
C ARG A 528 10.19 -18.34 3.05
N THR A 529 9.14 -18.88 2.43
CA THR A 529 7.77 -18.68 2.91
C THR A 529 7.58 -19.30 4.29
N ALA A 530 8.10 -20.51 4.51
CA ALA A 530 8.09 -21.18 5.80
C ALA A 530 8.89 -20.43 6.89
N ASP A 531 10.06 -19.87 6.57
CA ASP A 531 10.86 -19.10 7.55
C ASP A 531 10.14 -17.80 7.97
N ARG A 532 9.53 -17.09 7.02
CA ARG A 532 8.72 -15.90 7.27
C ARG A 532 7.50 -16.20 8.14
N MET A 533 6.73 -17.20 7.73
CA MET A 533 5.46 -17.57 8.37
C MET A 533 5.68 -18.55 9.51
N LYS A 534 6.90 -18.71 10.03
CA LYS A 534 7.21 -19.69 11.07
C LYS A 534 6.39 -19.55 12.37
N SER A 535 5.86 -18.35 12.62
CA SER A 535 5.00 -18.05 13.78
C SER A 535 3.51 -18.15 13.47
N ASP A 536 3.18 -18.16 12.17
CA ASP A 536 1.86 -18.40 11.60
C ASP A 536 1.87 -19.85 11.03
#